data_AF-K2EJR6-F1
#
_entry.id   AF-K2EJR6-F1
#
_cell.length_a   1.000
_cell.length_b   1.000
_cell.length_c   1.000
_cell.angle_alpha   90.00
_cell.angle_beta   90.00
_cell.angle_gamma   90.00
#
_symmetry.space_group_name_H-M   'P 1'
#
loop_
_entity.id
_entity.type
_entity.pdbx_description
1 polymer ?
#
loop_
_entity_poly.entity_id
_entity_poly.type
_entity_poly.pdbx_seq_one_letter_code
_entity_poly.pdbx_strand_id
1 'polypeptide(L)'
;MRVVQNPQLQLGEVDISKIEFDKKSRDDMPKLLMGLQYLYVSRREELFKILEEEISPNKDKKNGRPGMDLWKILVLGTIRLNLDWDYDRVHEQANSHSSIRQMLGHSGIFDPHYYELQTIKDNVRLLTPELLDKINQLVVKAGHNLLKKKTQRHCRAAVIRLL
;
A
#
# COMPACT_ATOMS: atom_id res chain seq x y z
N MET A 1 -15.13 9.02 -10.80
CA MET A 1 -14.15 8.08 -11.35
C MET A 1 -13.07 7.78 -10.31
N ARG A 2 -12.69 6.52 -10.09
CA ARG A 2 -11.50 6.20 -9.28
C ARG A 2 -10.37 5.81 -10.22
N VAL A 3 -9.18 6.32 -9.93
CA VAL A 3 -7.95 5.87 -10.58
C VAL A 3 -7.18 5.01 -9.60
N VAL A 4 -6.31 4.13 -10.09
CA VAL A 4 -5.55 3.27 -9.18
C VAL A 4 -4.56 4.09 -8.35
N GLN A 5 -3.86 4.99 -9.03
CA GLN A 5 -2.90 5.94 -8.48
C GLN A 5 -2.67 7.03 -9.52
N ASN A 6 -2.34 8.24 -9.08
CA ASN A 6 -1.82 9.26 -9.98
C ASN A 6 -0.48 8.78 -10.58
N PRO A 7 -0.34 8.66 -11.91
CA PRO A 7 0.90 8.20 -12.54
C PRO A 7 2.03 9.23 -12.45
N GLN A 8 1.71 10.50 -12.23
CA GLN A 8 2.68 11.59 -12.15
C GLN A 8 2.93 11.97 -10.69
N LEU A 9 4.19 11.91 -10.26
CA LEU A 9 4.61 12.40 -8.96
C LEU A 9 4.41 13.92 -8.88
N GLN A 10 3.85 14.38 -7.77
CA GLN A 10 3.75 15.81 -7.47
C GLN A 10 5.06 16.34 -6.87
N LEU A 11 5.23 17.67 -6.92
CA LEU A 11 6.44 18.30 -6.38
C LEU A 11 6.57 17.99 -4.87
N GLY A 12 7.70 17.42 -4.48
CA GLY A 12 7.96 17.04 -3.08
C GLY A 12 7.40 15.67 -2.67
N GLU A 13 6.72 14.95 -3.57
CA GLU A 13 6.33 13.56 -3.35
C GLU A 13 7.55 12.63 -3.43
N VAL A 14 7.63 11.67 -2.52
CA VAL A 14 8.66 10.63 -2.53
C VAL A 14 8.09 9.41 -3.25
N ASP A 15 8.81 8.90 -4.24
CA ASP A 15 8.45 7.63 -4.87
C ASP A 15 8.30 6.54 -3.81
N ILE A 16 7.17 5.83 -3.82
CA ILE A 16 6.86 4.78 -2.84
C ILE A 16 8.00 3.76 -2.71
N SER A 17 8.69 3.43 -3.81
CA SER A 17 9.84 2.51 -3.81
C SER A 17 11.07 3.03 -3.04
N LYS A 18 11.13 4.33 -2.77
CA LYS A 18 12.24 5.03 -2.10
C LYS A 18 11.92 5.48 -0.69
N ILE A 19 10.70 5.24 -0.19
CA ILE A 19 10.34 5.55 1.19
C ILE A 19 11.23 4.73 2.14
N GLU A 20 11.88 5.41 3.07
CA GLU A 20 12.76 4.77 4.06
C GLU A 20 11.99 4.52 5.36
N PHE A 21 12.20 3.34 5.94
CA PHE A 21 11.62 2.94 7.21
C PHE A 21 12.72 2.49 8.17
N ASP A 22 12.54 2.78 9.45
CA ASP A 22 13.45 2.28 10.48
C ASP A 22 13.30 0.76 10.65
N LYS A 23 14.31 0.03 10.19
CA LYS A 23 14.40 -1.43 10.28
C LYS A 23 14.56 -1.94 11.71
N LYS A 24 14.97 -1.09 12.64
CA LYS A 24 15.12 -1.42 14.07
C LYS A 24 13.85 -1.14 14.86
N SER A 25 12.84 -0.50 14.24
CA SER A 25 11.60 -0.21 14.92
C SER A 25 10.94 -1.50 15.40
N ARG A 26 10.57 -1.50 16.68
CA ARG A 26 9.82 -2.61 17.29
C ARG A 26 8.34 -2.52 16.98
N ASP A 27 7.86 -1.32 16.62
CA ASP A 27 6.50 -1.06 16.19
C ASP A 27 6.17 -1.88 14.94
N ASP A 28 4.90 -2.23 14.79
CA ASP A 28 4.38 -3.03 13.69
C ASP A 28 4.05 -2.17 12.47
N MET A 29 3.76 -0.88 12.66
CA MET A 29 3.41 0.03 11.57
C MET A 29 4.52 0.15 10.50
N PRO A 30 5.82 0.37 10.84
CA PRO A 30 6.89 0.39 9.84
C PRO A 30 7.05 -0.94 9.10
N LYS A 31 6.85 -2.07 9.78
CA LYS A 31 6.94 -3.41 9.16
C LYS A 31 5.80 -3.63 8.16
N LEU A 32 4.59 -3.21 8.52
CA LEU A 32 3.42 -3.26 7.65
C LEU A 32 3.63 -2.41 6.39
N LEU A 33 4.10 -1.16 6.55
CA LEU A 33 4.36 -0.26 5.43
C LEU A 33 5.48 -0.78 4.51
N MET A 34 6.53 -1.39 5.06
CA MET A 34 7.55 -2.10 4.25
C MET A 34 6.95 -3.26 3.44
N GLY A 35 6.00 -4.01 4.02
CA GLY A 35 5.28 -5.07 3.31
C GLY A 35 4.48 -4.54 2.12
N LEU A 36 3.75 -3.44 2.33
CA LEU A 36 3.01 -2.74 1.28
C LEU A 36 3.93 -2.16 0.21
N GLN A 37 5.04 -1.55 0.61
CA GLN A 37 6.07 -1.06 -0.31
C GLN A 37 6.65 -2.20 -1.17
N TYR A 38 6.95 -3.35 -0.57
CA TYR A 38 7.44 -4.51 -1.31
C TYR A 38 6.41 -5.01 -2.33
N LEU A 39 5.12 -5.07 -1.95
CA LEU A 39 4.05 -5.45 -2.86
C LEU A 39 3.93 -4.46 -4.02
N TYR A 40 3.99 -3.16 -3.73
CA TYR A 40 3.98 -2.09 -4.73
C TYR A 40 5.14 -2.24 -5.72
N VAL A 41 6.35 -2.53 -5.27
CA VAL A 41 7.52 -2.66 -6.15
C VAL A 41 7.50 -3.96 -6.95
N SER A 42 7.06 -5.07 -6.35
CA SER A 42 7.24 -6.40 -6.93
C SER A 42 6.03 -6.92 -7.72
N ARG A 43 4.82 -6.44 -7.43
CA ARG A 43 3.54 -6.96 -7.95
C ARG A 43 2.55 -5.85 -8.26
N ARG A 44 3.04 -4.65 -8.59
CA ARG A 44 2.22 -3.45 -8.85
C ARG A 44 1.04 -3.73 -9.79
N GLU A 45 1.35 -4.26 -10.97
CA GLU A 45 0.38 -4.45 -12.05
C GLU A 45 -0.71 -5.46 -11.66
N GLU A 46 -0.31 -6.60 -11.09
CA GLU A 46 -1.23 -7.64 -10.61
C GLU A 46 -2.14 -7.11 -9.50
N LEU A 47 -1.57 -6.39 -8.53
CA LEU A 47 -2.32 -5.77 -7.44
C LEU A 47 -3.32 -4.74 -7.97
N PHE A 48 -2.88 -3.87 -8.87
CA PHE A 48 -3.67 -2.77 -9.40
C PHE A 48 -4.83 -3.30 -10.24
N LYS A 49 -4.59 -4.36 -11.02
CA LYS A 49 -5.64 -5.06 -11.76
C LYS A 49 -6.72 -5.62 -10.83
N ILE A 50 -6.33 -6.31 -9.76
CA ILE A 50 -7.30 -6.85 -8.77
C ILE A 50 -8.13 -5.71 -8.16
N LEU A 51 -7.49 -4.60 -7.77
CA LEU A 51 -8.20 -3.46 -7.19
C LEU A 51 -9.20 -2.83 -8.18
N GLU A 52 -8.82 -2.67 -9.46
CA GLU A 52 -9.73 -2.13 -10.48
C GLU A 52 -10.93 -3.05 -10.70
N GLU A 53 -10.68 -4.36 -10.85
CA GLU A 53 -11.71 -5.36 -11.12
C GLU A 53 -12.73 -5.47 -9.99
N GLU A 54 -12.29 -5.43 -8.73
CA GLU A 54 -13.22 -5.61 -7.60
C GLU A 54 -13.90 -4.32 -7.15
N ILE A 55 -13.19 -3.18 -7.12
CA ILE A 55 -13.74 -1.92 -6.58
C ILE A 55 -14.45 -1.11 -7.66
N SER A 56 -14.09 -1.27 -8.93
CA SER A 56 -14.67 -0.48 -10.02
C SER A 56 -14.86 -1.30 -11.33
N PRO A 57 -15.56 -2.45 -11.29
CA PRO A 57 -15.71 -3.33 -12.45
C PRO A 57 -16.41 -2.69 -13.66
N ASN A 58 -17.26 -1.66 -13.46
CA ASN A 58 -18.21 -1.18 -14.47
C ASN A 58 -18.36 0.35 -14.53
N LYS A 59 -17.33 1.14 -14.22
CA LYS A 59 -17.43 2.61 -14.30
C LYS A 59 -16.79 3.16 -15.57
N ASP A 60 -17.59 3.90 -16.34
CA ASP A 60 -17.09 4.73 -17.42
C ASP A 60 -16.06 5.72 -16.86
N LYS A 61 -14.79 5.50 -17.17
CA LYS A 61 -13.64 6.31 -16.72
C LYS A 61 -13.59 7.66 -17.44
N LYS A 62 -14.70 8.16 -18.00
CA LYS A 62 -14.77 9.44 -18.70
C LYS A 62 -15.69 10.47 -18.06
N ASN A 63 -16.58 10.09 -17.13
CA ASN A 63 -17.55 11.01 -16.52
C ASN A 63 -17.68 10.87 -14.98
N GLY A 64 -17.86 12.00 -14.28
CA GLY A 64 -18.19 12.09 -12.84
C GLY A 64 -17.04 12.46 -11.89
N ARG A 65 -17.38 12.84 -10.64
CA ARG A 65 -16.42 13.33 -9.62
C ARG A 65 -15.31 12.30 -9.33
N PRO A 66 -14.02 12.70 -9.29
CA PRO A 66 -12.95 11.79 -8.91
C PRO A 66 -13.13 11.32 -7.46
N GLY A 67 -13.05 10.01 -7.24
CA GLY A 67 -13.02 9.42 -5.90
C GLY A 67 -11.58 9.22 -5.42
N MET A 68 -11.42 8.73 -4.19
CA MET A 68 -10.10 8.38 -3.64
C MET A 68 -9.41 7.31 -4.50
N ASP A 69 -8.10 7.45 -4.69
CA ASP A 69 -7.27 6.51 -5.45
C ASP A 69 -7.28 5.12 -4.80
N LEU A 70 -7.39 4.05 -5.60
CA LEU A 70 -7.51 2.68 -5.08
C LEU A 70 -6.32 2.27 -4.20
N TRP A 71 -5.12 2.74 -4.52
CA TRP A 71 -3.94 2.55 -3.69
C TRP A 71 -4.10 3.14 -2.29
N LYS A 72 -4.61 4.38 -2.18
CA LYS A 72 -4.87 5.03 -0.88
C LYS A 72 -5.89 4.26 -0.05
N ILE A 73 -6.93 3.75 -0.71
CA ILE A 73 -7.95 2.90 -0.07
C ILE A 73 -7.32 1.64 0.52
N LEU A 74 -6.48 0.96 -0.25
CA LEU A 74 -5.78 -0.23 0.20
C LEU A 74 -4.87 0.06 1.40
N VAL A 75 -4.05 1.13 1.33
CA VAL A 75 -3.14 1.51 2.42
C VAL A 75 -3.92 1.78 3.71
N LEU A 76 -4.96 2.61 3.66
CA LEU A 76 -5.75 2.95 4.85
C LEU A 76 -6.46 1.72 5.43
N GLY A 77 -7.04 0.87 4.57
CA GLY A 77 -7.74 -0.32 5.02
C GLY A 77 -6.81 -1.41 5.59
N THR A 78 -5.62 -1.59 5.00
CA THR A 78 -4.63 -2.54 5.51
C THR A 78 -4.06 -2.08 6.86
N ILE A 79 -3.77 -0.79 7.03
CA ILE A 79 -3.40 -0.21 8.33
C ILE A 79 -4.50 -0.48 9.37
N ARG A 80 -5.74 -0.16 9.03
CA ARG A 80 -6.89 -0.36 9.92
C ARG A 80 -6.99 -1.82 10.40
N LEU A 81 -6.94 -2.76 9.46
CA LEU A 81 -7.17 -4.18 9.75
C LEU A 81 -5.98 -4.86 10.43
N ASN A 82 -4.74 -4.52 10.08
CA ASN A 82 -3.56 -5.21 10.61
C ASN A 82 -3.07 -4.63 11.93
N LEU A 83 -3.35 -3.35 12.21
CA LEU A 83 -2.97 -2.71 13.47
C LEU A 83 -4.14 -2.61 14.47
N ASP A 84 -5.30 -3.17 14.10
CA ASP A 84 -6.54 -3.11 14.89
C ASP A 84 -6.94 -1.68 15.28
N TRP A 85 -6.82 -0.76 14.32
CA TRP A 85 -7.16 0.65 14.53
C TRP A 85 -8.63 0.91 14.23
N ASP A 86 -9.25 1.77 15.03
CA ASP A 86 -10.55 2.36 14.70
C ASP A 86 -10.41 3.43 13.59
N TYR A 87 -11.54 3.95 13.12
CA TYR A 87 -11.53 4.95 12.06
C TYR A 87 -10.94 6.30 12.50
N ASP A 88 -11.06 6.65 13.78
CA ASP A 88 -10.58 7.93 14.29
C ASP A 88 -9.05 7.92 14.38
N ARG A 89 -8.46 6.79 14.79
CA ARG A 89 -7.02 6.54 14.80
C ARG A 89 -6.46 6.55 13.37
N VAL A 90 -7.11 5.87 12.42
CA VAL A 90 -6.70 5.90 11.01
C VAL A 90 -6.75 7.32 10.47
N HIS A 91 -7.81 8.06 10.77
CA HIS A 91 -7.99 9.45 10.33
C HIS A 91 -6.89 10.38 10.88
N GLU A 92 -6.63 10.33 12.17
CA GLU A 92 -5.55 11.10 12.80
C GLU A 92 -4.22 10.79 12.12
N GLN A 93 -3.86 9.51 12.01
CA GLN A 93 -2.58 9.09 11.47
C GLN A 93 -2.42 9.35 9.96
N ALA A 94 -3.50 9.26 9.19
CA ALA A 94 -3.49 9.60 7.76
C ALA A 94 -3.23 11.10 7.52
N ASN A 95 -3.57 11.95 8.48
CA ASN A 95 -3.41 13.40 8.39
C ASN A 95 -2.11 13.92 9.04
N SER A 96 -1.54 13.21 10.04
CA SER A 96 -0.37 13.68 10.79
C SER A 96 0.91 12.86 10.61
N HIS A 97 0.82 11.55 10.33
CA HIS A 97 2.00 10.67 10.34
C HIS A 97 2.75 10.66 9.00
N SER A 98 3.99 11.15 8.99
CA SER A 98 4.80 11.37 7.78
C SER A 98 4.92 10.14 6.87
N SER A 99 5.27 8.97 7.41
CA SER A 99 5.43 7.75 6.60
C SER A 99 4.11 7.25 5.99
N ILE A 100 2.99 7.45 6.69
CA ILE A 100 1.67 7.09 6.17
C ILE A 100 1.30 8.07 5.06
N ARG A 101 1.51 9.37 5.27
CA ARG A 101 1.30 10.40 4.25
C ARG A 101 2.13 10.15 2.99
N GLN A 102 3.40 9.79 3.12
CA GLN A 102 4.24 9.41 1.99
C GLN A 102 3.70 8.18 1.25
N MET A 103 3.25 7.16 1.98
CA MET A 103 2.62 5.98 1.37
C MET A 103 1.30 6.32 0.66
N LEU A 104 0.62 7.39 1.07
CA LEU A 104 -0.56 7.93 0.40
C LEU A 104 -0.23 8.86 -0.77
N GLY A 105 1.05 9.10 -1.09
CA GLY A 105 1.48 9.98 -2.17
C GLY A 105 1.44 11.47 -1.84
N HIS A 106 1.49 11.81 -0.54
CA HIS A 106 1.53 13.21 -0.08
C HIS A 106 2.95 13.68 0.18
N SER A 107 3.18 14.95 -0.12
CA SER A 107 4.47 15.62 -0.03
C SER A 107 4.80 16.03 1.41
N GLY A 108 5.18 15.06 2.25
CA GLY A 108 5.67 15.32 3.61
C GLY A 108 4.69 16.13 4.48
N ILE A 109 5.23 16.92 5.42
CA ILE A 109 4.44 17.66 6.43
C ILE A 109 3.79 18.94 5.85
N PHE A 110 4.35 19.51 4.78
CA PHE A 110 3.87 20.77 4.19
C PHE A 110 2.73 20.58 3.19
N ASP A 111 2.36 19.34 2.89
CA ASP A 111 1.21 19.04 2.05
C ASP A 111 -0.09 19.45 2.79
N PRO A 112 -0.90 20.37 2.24
CA PRO A 112 -2.13 20.84 2.89
C PRO A 112 -3.28 19.83 2.78
N HIS A 113 -3.10 18.71 2.10
CA HIS A 113 -4.17 17.74 1.91
C HIS A 113 -4.65 17.14 3.23
N TYR A 114 -5.97 17.26 3.45
CA TYR A 114 -6.66 16.75 4.62
C TYR A 114 -7.71 15.72 4.19
N TYR A 115 -7.70 14.56 4.84
CA TYR A 115 -8.72 13.54 4.68
C TYR A 115 -9.83 13.74 5.70
N GLU A 116 -11.06 13.91 5.22
CA GLU A 116 -12.24 13.86 6.09
C GLU A 116 -12.52 12.44 6.59
N LEU A 117 -12.90 12.30 7.86
CA LEU A 117 -13.21 11.01 8.50
C LEU A 117 -14.24 10.19 7.70
N GLN A 118 -15.30 10.85 7.23
CA GLN A 118 -16.36 10.20 6.46
C GLN A 118 -15.81 9.66 5.12
N THR A 119 -14.91 10.40 4.49
CA THR A 119 -14.25 9.98 3.24
C THR A 119 -13.43 8.72 3.47
N ILE A 120 -12.72 8.60 4.59
CA ILE A 120 -11.98 7.37 4.93
C ILE A 120 -12.96 6.21 5.16
N LYS A 121 -14.01 6.42 5.95
CA LYS A 121 -15.03 5.40 6.24
C LYS A 121 -15.66 4.84 4.97
N ASP A 122 -16.11 5.71 4.07
CA ASP A 122 -16.82 5.30 2.87
C ASP A 122 -15.94 4.55 1.88
N ASN A 123 -14.65 4.89 1.82
CA ASN A 123 -13.73 4.24 0.88
C ASN A 123 -13.13 2.96 1.45
N VAL A 124 -12.73 2.91 2.73
CA VAL A 124 -12.18 1.70 3.35
C VAL A 124 -13.19 0.55 3.37
N ARG A 125 -14.49 0.86 3.50
CA ARG A 125 -15.59 -0.13 3.40
C ARG A 125 -15.69 -0.83 2.04
N LEU A 126 -15.02 -0.33 1.00
CA LEU A 126 -14.98 -0.98 -0.31
C LEU A 126 -14.09 -2.22 -0.33
N LEU A 127 -13.24 -2.42 0.69
CA LEU A 127 -12.43 -3.62 0.82
C LEU A 127 -13.27 -4.77 1.37
N THR A 128 -13.92 -5.51 0.48
CA THR A 128 -14.70 -6.69 0.86
C THR A 128 -13.79 -7.85 1.27
N PRO A 129 -14.30 -8.82 2.05
CA PRO A 129 -13.53 -10.02 2.42
C PRO A 129 -12.97 -10.77 1.21
N GLU A 130 -13.71 -10.85 0.11
CA GLU A 130 -13.32 -11.54 -1.12
C GLU A 130 -12.15 -10.84 -1.81
N LEU A 131 -12.18 -9.50 -1.88
CA LEU A 131 -11.06 -8.72 -2.39
C LEU A 131 -9.82 -8.89 -1.50
N LEU A 132 -10.00 -8.84 -0.18
CA LEU A 132 -8.89 -9.04 0.76
C LEU A 132 -8.27 -10.43 0.62
N ASP A 133 -9.08 -11.47 0.40
CA ASP A 133 -8.58 -12.82 0.13
C ASP A 133 -7.73 -12.90 -1.15
N LYS A 134 -8.20 -12.29 -2.26
CA LYS A 134 -7.42 -12.22 -3.50
C LYS A 134 -6.06 -11.52 -3.31
N ILE A 135 -6.05 -10.42 -2.55
CA ILE A 135 -4.81 -9.71 -2.22
C ILE A 135 -3.92 -10.58 -1.32
N ASN A 136 -4.48 -11.27 -0.33
CA ASN A 136 -3.74 -12.19 0.54
C ASN A 136 -3.07 -13.31 -0.25
N GLN A 137 -3.77 -13.91 -1.22
CA GLN A 137 -3.19 -14.91 -2.12
C GLN A 137 -2.00 -14.34 -2.92
N LEU A 138 -2.11 -13.10 -3.40
CA LEU A 138 -1.01 -12.40 -4.08
C LEU A 138 0.19 -12.19 -3.14
N VAL A 139 -0.07 -11.74 -1.91
CA VAL A 139 0.96 -11.52 -0.87
C VAL A 139 1.68 -12.83 -0.53
N VAL A 140 0.95 -13.92 -0.32
CA VAL A 140 1.52 -15.25 -0.03
C VAL A 140 2.39 -15.74 -1.18
N LYS A 141 1.93 -15.61 -2.43
CA LYS A 141 2.74 -15.93 -3.63
C LYS A 141 4.01 -15.10 -3.70
N ALA A 142 3.93 -13.80 -3.42
CA ALA A 142 5.09 -12.90 -3.40
C ALA A 142 6.07 -13.27 -2.28
N GLY A 143 5.57 -13.66 -1.10
CA GLY A 143 6.35 -14.12 0.04
C GLY A 143 7.11 -15.42 -0.24
N HIS A 144 6.46 -16.43 -0.83
CA HIS A 144 7.13 -17.68 -1.23
C HIS A 144 8.27 -17.44 -2.23
N ASN A 145 8.08 -16.54 -3.19
CA ASN A 145 9.12 -16.18 -4.16
C ASN A 145 10.33 -15.50 -3.50
N LEU A 146 10.08 -14.66 -2.49
CA LEU A 146 11.15 -14.00 -1.73
C LEU A 146 11.98 -15.01 -0.92
N LEU A 147 11.32 -15.97 -0.26
CA LEU A 147 11.99 -17.03 0.49
C LEU A 147 12.83 -17.93 -0.42
N LYS A 148 12.29 -18.39 -1.55
CA LYS A 148 13.04 -19.19 -2.54
C LYS A 148 14.30 -18.48 -3.03
N LYS A 149 14.21 -17.18 -3.33
CA LYS A 149 15.38 -16.37 -3.75
C LYS A 149 16.42 -16.23 -2.64
N LYS A 150 16.00 -16.07 -1.37
CA LYS A 150 16.93 -16.05 -0.23
C LYS A 150 17.64 -17.39 -0.06
N THR A 151 16.92 -18.50 -0.12
CA THR A 151 17.50 -19.84 -0.02
C THR A 151 18.51 -20.10 -1.15
N GLN A 152 18.17 -19.76 -2.40
CA GLN A 152 19.09 -19.90 -3.53
C GLN A 152 20.34 -19.01 -3.40
N ARG A 153 20.19 -17.78 -2.91
CA ARG A 153 21.33 -16.90 -2.61
C ARG A 153 22.22 -17.46 -1.51
N HIS A 154 21.64 -18.03 -0.46
CA HIS A 154 22.40 -18.69 0.61
C HIS A 154 23.17 -19.91 0.08
N CYS A 155 22.52 -20.76 -0.72
CA CYS A 155 23.19 -21.90 -1.35
C CYS A 155 24.30 -21.47 -2.30
N ARG A 156 24.10 -20.42 -3.11
CA ARG A 156 25.15 -19.88 -4.00
C ARG A 156 26.30 -19.22 -3.24
N ALA A 157 26.02 -18.51 -2.15
CA ALA A 157 27.06 -17.91 -1.30
C ALA A 157 27.87 -18.97 -0.53
N ALA A 158 27.25 -20.09 -0.16
CA ALA A 158 27.95 -21.23 0.44
C ALA A 158 28.86 -21.96 -0.57
N VAL A 159 28.43 -22.07 -1.84
CA VAL A 159 29.22 -22.73 -2.90
C VAL A 159 30.42 -21.87 -3.35
N ILE A 160 30.34 -20.54 -3.26
CA ILE A 160 31.44 -19.63 -3.65
C ILE A 160 32.53 -19.51 -2.55
N ARG A 161 32.30 -20.03 -1.34
CA ARG A 161 33.31 -20.05 -0.25
C ARG A 161 34.15 -21.33 -0.16
N LEU A 162 34.06 -22.22 -1.16
CA LEU A 162 34.74 -23.52 -1.19
C LEU A 162 35.69 -23.71 -2.39
N LEU A 163 36.10 -22.62 -3.04
CA LEU A 163 37.17 -22.58 -4.04
C LEU A 163 38.20 -21.52 -3.64
#